data_AF-A0A534Z0R5-F1
#
_entry.id   AF-A0A534Z0R5-F1
#
_cell.length_a   1.000
_cell.length_b   1.000
_cell.length_c   1.000
_cell.angle_alpha   90.00
_cell.angle_beta   90.00
_cell.angle_gamma   90.00
#
_symmetry.space_group_name_H-M   'P 1'
#
loop_
_entity.id
_entity.type
_entity.pdbx_description
1 polymer ?
#
loop_
_entity_poly.entity_id
_entity_poly.type
_entity_poly.pdbx_seq_one_letter_code
_entity_poly.pdbx_strand_id
1 'polypeptide(L)'
;MRGSHGRRRRAASGGLGDPSAEPRECLPGLAPPSSGPAVTAPCRLPARRHFGDSWTRACRRLVQRPAGRPGIRSCPSLACMRGRLVVVGGGLRALAPLPDMDALHIAFVADTFDGAVTGGTRSAVRFVHALRRQHEVVVLATGGRDEPDRVVLPGFQLPVRAMRGSGFMMAFPRRSTLEAVLADADVVHLQFPFWLSFAALACARRAGTPVVAAFHVQPENLLLNVGLRSRRLSHAIYRFWVSRLYNRADAVVCPSPFAEEKLRSQGLAVPSFVVSNGLSPAIRRRCLPREPHHEGTFLVLMVGRLAAEKRHDVMFEALARARHRDRIRLVVAGAGPRERELRRRALRLPHPPEISFVSDQRLERLYNTADLFVHCSE
;
A
#
# COMPACT_ATOMS: atom_id res chain seq x y z
N MET A 1 45.13 -10.40 52.69
CA MET A 1 44.64 -11.76 52.99
C MET A 1 43.84 -12.20 51.77
N ARG A 2 44.41 -13.03 50.88
CA ARG A 2 44.16 -14.50 50.79
C ARG A 2 42.65 -14.81 50.76
N GLY A 3 42.06 -15.47 49.77
CA GLY A 3 42.60 -16.21 48.63
C GLY A 3 41.45 -16.76 47.76
N SER A 4 41.86 -17.37 46.66
CA SER A 4 41.12 -18.07 45.62
C SER A 4 40.23 -19.22 46.11
N HIS A 5 39.27 -19.67 45.29
CA HIS A 5 39.08 -21.07 44.89
C HIS A 5 38.16 -21.15 43.65
N GLY A 6 38.70 -21.66 42.54
CA GLY A 6 37.96 -21.96 41.32
C GLY A 6 37.50 -23.41 41.27
N ARG A 7 36.52 -23.71 40.42
CA ARG A 7 36.34 -25.03 39.81
C ARG A 7 35.86 -24.89 38.36
N ARG A 8 36.56 -25.62 37.49
CA ARG A 8 36.35 -25.77 36.04
C ARG A 8 35.32 -26.86 35.72
N ARG A 9 34.93 -26.86 34.43
CA ARG A 9 34.37 -27.93 33.57
C ARG A 9 32.83 -27.96 33.55
N ARG A 10 32.13 -28.12 32.43
CA ARG A 10 32.44 -28.78 31.14
C ARG A 10 31.76 -28.07 29.97
N ALA A 11 32.43 -28.09 28.82
CA ALA A 11 31.81 -27.92 27.51
C ALA A 11 30.95 -29.15 27.18
N ALA A 12 29.77 -28.93 26.60
CA ALA A 12 28.98 -29.94 25.93
C ALA A 12 28.52 -29.35 24.59
N SER A 13 29.18 -29.82 23.53
CA SER A 13 28.73 -29.79 22.14
C SER A 13 27.45 -30.60 21.97
N GLY A 14 26.47 -30.09 21.23
CA GLY A 14 25.26 -30.83 20.91
C GLY A 14 24.36 -30.13 19.88
N GLY A 15 24.53 -30.50 18.61
CA GLY A 15 23.44 -30.66 17.65
C GLY A 15 22.82 -29.41 17.03
N LEU A 16 23.30 -29.05 15.84
CA LEU A 16 22.51 -28.36 14.83
C LEU A 16 21.33 -29.28 14.45
N GLY A 17 20.12 -28.89 14.84
CA GLY A 17 18.88 -29.52 14.39
C GLY A 17 18.53 -29.09 12.97
N ASP A 18 18.34 -30.09 12.11
CA ASP A 18 17.92 -30.04 10.72
C ASP A 18 16.68 -29.14 10.47
N PRO A 19 16.71 -28.18 9.51
CA PRO A 19 15.59 -27.29 9.21
C PRO A 19 14.48 -27.93 8.35
N SER A 20 14.46 -29.26 8.14
CA SER A 20 13.51 -29.92 7.24
C SER A 20 12.36 -30.71 7.91
N ALA A 21 12.11 -30.53 9.22
CA ALA A 21 11.00 -31.20 9.90
C ALA A 21 9.68 -30.37 9.83
N GLU A 22 8.71 -30.85 9.05
CA GLU A 22 7.34 -30.34 9.02
C GLU A 22 6.66 -30.44 10.41
N PRO A 23 5.93 -29.42 10.88
CA PRO A 23 5.24 -29.50 12.16
C PRO A 23 3.96 -30.35 12.03
N ARG A 24 3.94 -31.47 12.76
CA ARG A 24 2.77 -32.33 12.96
C ARG A 24 1.61 -31.54 13.59
N GLU A 25 0.42 -31.70 13.03
CA GLU A 25 -0.84 -31.17 13.56
C GLU A 25 -1.14 -31.74 14.95
N CYS A 26 -1.37 -30.87 15.93
CA CYS A 26 -1.98 -31.20 17.21
C CYS A 26 -3.32 -30.46 17.31
N LEU A 27 -4.42 -31.20 17.17
CA LEU A 27 -5.77 -30.76 17.53
C LEU A 27 -6.09 -31.28 18.95
N PRO A 28 -6.49 -30.43 19.92
CA PRO A 28 -7.22 -30.89 21.09
C PRO A 28 -8.73 -30.82 20.83
N GLY A 29 -9.42 -31.87 21.30
CA GLY A 29 -10.74 -32.27 20.85
C GLY A 29 -11.92 -31.40 21.25
N LEU A 30 -12.93 -31.47 20.38
CA LEU A 30 -14.34 -31.24 20.64
C LEU A 30 -15.09 -32.25 19.77
N ALA A 31 -15.83 -33.16 20.38
CA ALA A 31 -16.66 -34.11 19.66
C ALA A 31 -17.78 -33.36 18.89
N PRO A 32 -18.04 -33.69 17.61
CA PRO A 32 -19.15 -33.08 16.87
C PRO A 32 -20.47 -33.84 17.13
N PRO A 33 -21.63 -33.17 17.17
CA PRO A 33 -22.90 -33.86 16.94
C PRO A 33 -23.05 -34.15 15.44
N SER A 34 -23.77 -35.23 15.17
CA SER A 34 -23.88 -35.97 13.91
C SER A 34 -24.41 -35.22 12.68
N SER A 35 -23.84 -35.61 11.53
CA SER A 35 -24.43 -35.76 10.18
C SER A 35 -24.96 -34.53 9.43
N GLY A 36 -24.11 -34.00 8.54
CA GLY A 36 -24.45 -33.27 7.31
C GLY A 36 -23.19 -33.24 6.41
N PRO A 37 -23.29 -33.34 5.06
CA PRO A 37 -22.10 -33.54 4.23
C PRO A 37 -21.25 -32.27 4.22
N ALA A 38 -20.04 -32.37 4.78
CA ALA A 38 -19.05 -31.31 4.75
C ALA A 38 -18.49 -31.18 3.33
N VAL A 39 -18.84 -30.09 2.65
CA VAL A 39 -18.16 -29.67 1.42
C VAL A 39 -16.83 -29.03 1.82
N THR A 40 -15.81 -29.86 2.06
CA THR A 40 -14.42 -29.38 2.16
C THR A 40 -13.82 -29.31 0.77
N ALA A 41 -14.09 -28.21 0.05
CA ALA A 41 -13.29 -27.86 -1.12
C ALA A 41 -11.96 -27.26 -0.63
N PRO A 42 -10.80 -27.83 -0.99
CA PRO A 42 -9.51 -27.24 -0.63
C PRO A 42 -9.37 -25.90 -1.35
N CYS A 43 -9.30 -24.81 -0.57
CA CYS A 43 -9.00 -23.48 -1.09
C CYS A 43 -7.55 -23.46 -1.57
N ARG A 44 -7.33 -23.81 -2.85
CA ARG A 44 -6.05 -23.62 -3.52
C ARG A 44 -5.78 -22.12 -3.63
N LEU A 45 -5.01 -21.57 -2.70
CA LEU A 45 -4.43 -20.23 -2.85
C LEU A 45 -3.61 -20.22 -4.15
N PRO A 46 -3.89 -19.32 -5.11
CA PRO A 46 -3.11 -19.24 -6.34
C PRO A 46 -1.64 -18.96 -6.00
N ALA A 47 -0.75 -19.58 -6.76
CA ALA A 47 0.70 -19.44 -6.61
C ALA A 47 1.09 -17.97 -6.42
N ARG A 48 1.90 -17.69 -5.38
CA ARG A 48 2.36 -16.36 -5.01
C ARG A 48 3.16 -15.76 -6.18
N ARG A 49 2.51 -14.98 -7.04
CA ARG A 49 3.24 -14.09 -7.96
C ARG A 49 3.87 -12.99 -7.11
N HIS A 50 5.19 -12.84 -7.17
CA HIS A 50 5.85 -11.75 -6.46
C HIS A 50 5.39 -10.41 -7.03
N PHE A 51 4.93 -9.54 -6.14
CA PHE A 51 4.32 -8.24 -6.41
C PHE A 51 5.18 -7.31 -7.29
N GLY A 52 6.51 -7.32 -7.08
CA GLY A 52 7.47 -6.56 -7.90
C GLY A 52 7.42 -6.99 -9.37
N ASP A 53 7.46 -8.30 -9.63
CA ASP A 53 7.55 -8.85 -10.99
C ASP A 53 6.35 -8.51 -11.88
N SER A 54 5.14 -8.36 -11.31
CA SER A 54 3.98 -7.88 -12.08
C SER A 54 4.12 -6.43 -12.52
N TRP A 55 4.61 -5.56 -11.64
CA TRP A 55 4.83 -4.16 -11.97
C TRP A 55 6.00 -4.00 -12.93
N THR A 56 7.12 -4.68 -12.68
CA THR A 56 8.31 -4.65 -13.55
C THR A 56 7.98 -5.08 -14.98
N ARG A 57 7.17 -6.14 -15.16
CA ARG A 57 6.72 -6.54 -16.50
C ARG A 57 5.85 -5.48 -17.18
N ALA A 58 4.99 -4.79 -16.44
CA ALA A 58 4.18 -3.71 -16.99
C ALA A 58 5.07 -2.53 -17.42
N CYS A 59 6.03 -2.12 -16.59
CA CYS A 59 6.96 -1.02 -16.89
C CYS A 59 7.90 -1.35 -18.05
N ARG A 60 8.45 -2.58 -18.11
CA ARG A 60 9.30 -3.02 -19.22
C ARG A 60 8.56 -2.90 -20.57
N ARG A 61 7.28 -3.26 -20.62
CA ARG A 61 6.46 -3.07 -21.84
C ARG A 61 6.26 -1.60 -22.21
N LEU A 62 6.32 -0.68 -21.25
CA LEU A 62 6.22 0.76 -21.51
C LEU A 62 7.53 1.34 -22.01
N VAL A 63 8.66 0.97 -21.39
CA VAL A 63 10.01 1.40 -21.80
C VAL A 63 10.37 0.85 -23.19
N GLN A 64 9.90 -0.37 -23.53
CA GLN A 64 10.15 -1.01 -24.82
C GLN A 64 9.26 -0.49 -25.97
N ARG A 65 8.31 0.42 -25.72
CA ARG A 65 7.46 0.97 -26.79
C ARG A 65 8.25 2.02 -27.60
N PRO A 66 8.32 1.92 -28.94
CA PRO A 66 8.92 2.97 -29.75
C PRO A 66 8.17 4.29 -29.52
N ALA A 67 8.93 5.38 -29.40
CA ALA A 67 8.40 6.73 -29.21
C ALA A 67 7.59 7.15 -30.46
N GLY A 68 6.30 6.82 -30.45
CA GLY A 68 5.37 7.13 -31.53
C GLY A 68 3.97 7.33 -30.98
N ARG A 69 3.64 8.56 -30.57
CA ARG A 69 2.25 9.00 -30.44
C ARG A 69 1.97 10.05 -31.53
N PRO A 70 0.89 9.92 -32.31
CA PRO A 70 0.48 10.97 -33.22
C PRO A 70 -0.09 12.13 -32.39
N GLY A 71 0.48 13.33 -32.54
CA GLY A 71 -0.13 14.55 -31.97
C GLY A 71 0.77 15.53 -31.21
N ILE A 72 2.09 15.51 -31.40
CA ILE A 72 2.96 16.60 -30.92
C ILE A 72 3.63 17.22 -32.15
N ARG A 73 3.19 18.43 -32.53
CA ARG A 73 3.89 19.25 -33.51
C ARG A 73 5.28 19.54 -32.94
N SER A 74 6.30 19.03 -33.61
CA SER A 74 7.71 19.24 -33.30
C SER A 74 8.06 20.73 -33.41
N CYS A 75 8.58 21.30 -32.32
CA CYS A 75 9.26 22.59 -32.35
C CYS A 75 10.73 22.34 -32.76
N PRO A 76 11.25 22.96 -33.83
CA PRO A 76 12.60 22.70 -34.30
C PRO A 76 13.57 23.72 -33.71
N SER A 77 14.15 23.42 -32.55
CA SER A 77 15.52 23.84 -32.19
C SER A 77 15.85 23.41 -30.75
N LEU A 78 16.77 22.46 -30.65
CA LEU A 78 17.84 22.29 -29.65
C LEU A 78 18.21 20.80 -29.62
N ALA A 79 19.22 20.49 -30.40
CA ALA A 79 19.98 19.27 -30.30
C ALA A 79 20.69 19.25 -28.94
N CYS A 80 20.24 18.37 -28.03
CA CYS A 80 21.07 17.88 -26.94
C CYS A 80 21.35 16.41 -27.23
N MET A 81 22.58 16.14 -27.65
CA MET A 81 23.06 14.82 -28.01
C MET A 81 23.13 13.90 -26.78
N ARG A 82 22.39 12.79 -26.82
CA ARG A 82 22.86 11.48 -26.33
C ARG A 82 22.51 10.46 -27.43
N GLY A 83 23.53 9.74 -27.93
CA GLY A 83 23.46 8.84 -29.10
C GLY A 83 22.44 7.70 -28.95
N ARG A 84 21.99 7.01 -30.01
CA ARG A 84 22.52 6.81 -31.36
C ARG A 84 21.36 6.88 -32.36
N LEU A 85 21.53 7.67 -33.42
CA LEU A 85 20.72 7.56 -34.64
C LEU A 85 21.67 7.05 -35.73
N VAL A 86 21.42 5.86 -36.24
CA VAL A 86 21.99 5.40 -37.51
C VAL A 86 20.86 5.47 -38.51
N VAL A 87 20.96 6.40 -39.47
CA VAL A 87 20.10 6.42 -40.65
C VAL A 87 20.77 5.52 -41.69
N VAL A 88 20.15 4.39 -42.01
CA VAL A 88 20.43 3.64 -43.25
C VAL A 88 19.12 3.50 -44.01
N GLY A 89 19.15 3.83 -45.30
CA GLY A 89 17.97 4.08 -46.12
C GLY A 89 16.97 2.92 -46.23
N GLY A 90 15.71 3.33 -46.44
CA GLY A 90 14.70 2.61 -47.21
C GLY A 90 14.50 1.12 -46.90
N GLY A 91 13.94 0.79 -45.74
CA GLY A 91 13.41 -0.55 -45.49
C GLY A 91 13.22 -0.85 -44.00
N LEU A 92 12.05 -1.38 -43.62
CA LEU A 92 11.84 -1.92 -42.28
C LEU A 92 12.89 -3.01 -42.00
N ARG A 93 13.76 -2.80 -41.02
CA ARG A 93 14.55 -3.87 -40.40
C ARG A 93 14.55 -3.74 -38.88
N ALA A 94 14.64 -4.92 -38.26
CA ALA A 94 14.40 -5.24 -36.87
C ALA A 94 15.10 -4.31 -35.89
N LEU A 95 14.39 -4.02 -34.80
CA LEU A 95 14.89 -3.44 -33.56
C LEU A 95 16.25 -4.07 -33.22
N ALA A 96 17.30 -3.25 -33.15
CA ALA A 96 18.50 -3.67 -32.46
C ALA A 96 18.07 -4.15 -31.05
N PRO A 97 18.45 -5.36 -30.60
CA PRO A 97 18.14 -5.78 -29.25
C PRO A 97 18.81 -4.78 -28.30
N LEU A 98 17.99 -4.10 -27.48
CA LEU A 98 18.49 -3.29 -26.39
C LEU A 98 19.28 -4.21 -25.43
N PRO A 99 20.37 -3.71 -24.81
CA PRO A 99 21.14 -4.49 -23.86
C PRO A 99 20.22 -5.04 -22.75
N ASP A 100 20.54 -6.21 -22.24
CA ASP A 100 19.80 -6.89 -21.19
C ASP A 100 19.63 -5.93 -19.98
N MET A 101 18.43 -5.38 -19.79
CA MET A 101 18.17 -4.36 -18.75
C MET A 101 17.87 -5.06 -17.42
N ASP A 102 18.92 -5.47 -16.71
CA ASP A 102 18.82 -6.16 -15.42
C ASP A 102 18.19 -5.29 -14.31
N ALA A 103 18.39 -3.95 -14.33
CA ALA A 103 17.80 -3.01 -13.39
C ALA A 103 17.27 -1.74 -14.09
N LEU A 104 16.15 -1.18 -13.58
CA LEU A 104 15.60 0.11 -14.03
C LEU A 104 15.93 1.19 -13.00
N HIS A 105 16.11 2.42 -13.45
CA HIS A 105 16.19 3.59 -12.60
C HIS A 105 14.82 4.27 -12.47
N ILE A 106 14.26 4.27 -11.27
CA ILE A 106 12.87 4.65 -11.00
C ILE A 106 12.83 5.90 -10.14
N ALA A 107 12.27 6.99 -10.68
CA ALA A 107 11.92 8.17 -9.89
C ALA A 107 10.54 7.96 -9.26
N PHE A 108 10.51 7.71 -7.95
CA PHE A 108 9.29 7.47 -7.19
C PHE A 108 8.81 8.75 -6.50
N VAL A 109 7.71 9.31 -6.97
CA VAL A 109 7.18 10.62 -6.54
C VAL A 109 6.03 10.41 -5.56
N ALA A 110 6.21 10.84 -4.31
CA ALA A 110 5.19 10.72 -3.27
C ALA A 110 5.25 11.90 -2.30
N ASP A 111 4.13 12.61 -2.08
CA ASP A 111 4.10 13.76 -1.18
C ASP A 111 4.68 13.48 0.21
N THR A 112 4.25 12.39 0.85
CA THR A 112 4.83 11.89 2.10
C THR A 112 5.22 10.43 1.93
N PHE A 113 6.45 10.09 2.30
CA PHE A 113 6.98 8.73 2.25
C PHE A 113 7.13 8.11 3.65
N ASP A 114 7.52 8.88 4.65
CA ASP A 114 7.68 8.41 6.03
C ASP A 114 6.84 9.19 7.03
N GLY A 115 6.71 8.64 8.24
CA GLY A 115 6.04 9.30 9.37
C GLY A 115 4.51 9.33 9.30
N ALA A 116 3.92 9.36 8.11
CA ALA A 116 2.46 9.35 7.97
C ALA A 116 1.85 7.95 8.20
N VAL A 117 0.87 7.88 9.10
CA VAL A 117 0.16 6.65 9.46
C VAL A 117 -1.04 6.42 8.55
N THR A 118 -0.81 6.44 7.23
CA THR A 118 -1.85 6.18 6.22
C THR A 118 -1.57 4.88 5.47
N GLY A 119 -2.64 4.21 5.01
CA GLY A 119 -2.50 2.99 4.21
C GLY A 119 -1.74 3.23 2.90
N GLY A 120 -1.95 4.39 2.26
CA GLY A 120 -1.25 4.78 1.03
C GLY A 120 0.26 4.94 1.24
N THR A 121 0.68 5.59 2.32
CA THR A 121 2.10 5.75 2.67
C THR A 121 2.75 4.42 3.04
N ARG A 122 2.11 3.60 3.89
CA ARG A 122 2.65 2.26 4.24
C ARG A 122 2.76 1.35 3.02
N SER A 123 1.82 1.44 2.09
CA SER A 123 1.89 0.71 0.82
C SER A 123 3.03 1.22 -0.06
N ALA A 124 3.23 2.53 -0.14
CA ALA A 124 4.32 3.14 -0.90
C ALA A 124 5.69 2.67 -0.40
N VAL A 125 5.92 2.71 0.92
CA VAL A 125 7.19 2.24 1.53
C VAL A 125 7.46 0.78 1.19
N ARG A 126 6.46 -0.10 1.38
CA ARG A 126 6.59 -1.53 1.03
C ARG A 126 6.86 -1.73 -0.45
N PHE A 127 6.23 -0.92 -1.28
CA PHE A 127 6.37 -1.01 -2.72
C PHE A 127 7.77 -0.58 -3.17
N VAL A 128 8.28 0.54 -2.69
CA VAL A 128 9.67 0.97 -2.92
C VAL A 128 10.66 -0.09 -2.41
N HIS A 129 10.45 -0.64 -1.20
CA HIS A 129 11.29 -1.73 -0.69
C HIS A 129 11.28 -2.96 -1.60
N ALA A 130 10.12 -3.30 -2.16
CA ALA A 130 10.00 -4.44 -3.06
C ALA A 130 10.71 -4.19 -4.40
N LEU A 131 10.65 -2.97 -4.93
CA LEU A 131 11.30 -2.54 -6.17
C LEU A 131 12.83 -2.47 -6.03
N ARG A 132 13.33 -1.96 -4.91
CA ARG A 132 14.77 -1.84 -4.61
C ARG A 132 15.53 -3.17 -4.59
N ARG A 133 14.82 -4.30 -4.57
CA ARG A 133 15.45 -5.64 -4.69
C ARG A 133 15.94 -5.96 -6.10
N GLN A 134 15.49 -5.21 -7.11
CA GLN A 134 15.79 -5.48 -8.53
C GLN A 134 16.10 -4.19 -9.31
N HIS A 135 15.86 -3.02 -8.74
CA HIS A 135 15.87 -1.74 -9.43
C HIS A 135 16.48 -0.65 -8.56
N GLU A 136 16.99 0.40 -9.17
CA GLU A 136 17.43 1.61 -8.48
C GLU A 136 16.23 2.53 -8.30
N VAL A 137 15.97 2.99 -7.07
CA VAL A 137 14.76 3.78 -6.76
C VAL A 137 15.12 5.02 -5.96
N VAL A 138 14.98 6.19 -6.59
CA VAL A 138 15.11 7.49 -5.94
C VAL A 138 13.72 7.99 -5.56
N VAL A 139 13.49 8.24 -4.27
CA VAL A 139 12.21 8.73 -3.76
C VAL A 139 12.22 10.25 -3.65
N LEU A 140 11.30 10.93 -4.34
CA LEU A 140 11.04 12.35 -4.15
C LEU A 140 9.84 12.53 -3.21
N ALA A 141 10.09 13.03 -2.01
CA ALA A 141 9.06 13.20 -0.99
C ALA A 141 9.37 14.37 -0.04
N THR A 142 8.40 14.75 0.79
CA THR A 142 8.67 15.68 1.90
C THR A 142 8.89 14.96 3.23
N GLY A 143 9.47 15.69 4.18
CA GLY A 143 9.90 15.18 5.48
C GLY A 143 11.14 14.29 5.40
N GLY A 144 11.75 14.01 6.56
CA GLY A 144 12.99 13.24 6.65
C GLY A 144 14.22 14.08 6.30
N ARG A 145 15.29 13.40 5.85
CA ARG A 145 16.56 13.99 5.42
C ARG A 145 16.89 13.52 4.01
N ASP A 146 17.69 14.31 3.30
CA ASP A 146 18.24 13.88 2.00
C ASP A 146 19.17 12.69 2.20
N GLU A 147 19.02 11.69 1.35
CA GLU A 147 19.82 10.46 1.31
C GLU A 147 20.10 10.10 -0.16
N PRO A 148 21.10 9.26 -0.49
CA PRO A 148 21.43 8.94 -1.88
C PRO A 148 20.24 8.42 -2.71
N ASP A 149 19.30 7.75 -2.06
CA ASP A 149 18.10 7.16 -2.67
C ASP A 149 16.81 7.97 -2.35
N ARG A 150 16.96 9.19 -1.83
CA ARG A 150 15.85 10.06 -1.40
C ARG A 150 16.18 11.54 -1.52
N VAL A 151 15.33 12.26 -2.23
CA VAL A 151 15.38 13.73 -2.36
C VAL A 151 14.22 14.35 -1.60
N VAL A 152 14.54 15.23 -0.65
CA VAL A 152 13.58 15.92 0.20
C VAL A 152 13.13 17.22 -0.43
N LEU A 153 11.81 17.36 -0.55
CA LEU A 153 11.16 18.58 -1.01
C LEU A 153 10.55 19.36 0.18
N PRO A 154 10.44 20.69 0.09
CA PRO A 154 9.74 21.47 1.10
C PRO A 154 8.32 20.98 1.30
N GLY A 155 7.92 20.84 2.55
CA GLY A 155 6.62 20.30 2.93
C GLY A 155 5.73 21.35 3.55
N PHE A 156 4.43 21.14 3.43
CA PHE A 156 3.45 21.86 4.23
C PHE A 156 2.28 20.94 4.58
N GLN A 157 1.56 21.31 5.63
CA GLN A 157 0.39 20.59 6.06
C GLN A 157 -0.83 21.52 6.02
N LEU A 158 -1.88 21.10 5.31
CA LEU A 158 -3.14 21.84 5.34
C LEU A 158 -3.74 21.82 6.76
N PRO A 159 -4.53 22.85 7.12
CA PRO A 159 -5.23 22.93 8.41
C PRO A 159 -6.42 21.97 8.50
N VAL A 160 -6.28 20.73 8.00
CA VAL A 160 -7.27 19.68 8.03
C VAL A 160 -6.97 18.74 9.20
N ARG A 161 -7.92 18.60 10.14
CA ARG A 161 -7.75 17.78 11.35
C ARG A 161 -7.33 16.34 11.05
N ALA A 162 -7.90 15.73 10.02
CA ALA A 162 -7.55 14.38 9.59
C ALA A 162 -6.09 14.27 9.08
N MET A 163 -5.61 15.28 8.33
CA MET A 163 -4.23 15.31 7.86
C MET A 163 -3.25 15.46 9.03
N ARG A 164 -3.52 16.39 9.96
CA ARG A 164 -2.74 16.57 11.20
C ARG A 164 -2.65 15.27 12.01
N GLY A 165 -3.79 14.63 12.26
CA GLY A 165 -3.84 13.37 13.01
C GLY A 165 -3.16 12.19 12.31
N SER A 166 -3.00 12.24 10.99
CA SER A 166 -2.29 11.21 10.22
C SER A 166 -0.81 11.49 9.99
N GLY A 167 -0.35 12.72 10.26
CA GLY A 167 0.99 13.18 9.90
C GLY A 167 1.21 13.40 8.41
N PHE A 168 0.16 13.36 7.58
CA PHE A 168 0.30 13.54 6.13
C PHE A 168 0.66 14.99 5.79
N MET A 169 1.75 15.16 5.03
CA MET A 169 2.23 16.42 4.50
C MET A 169 2.15 16.41 2.97
N MET A 170 2.01 17.59 2.39
CA MET A 170 2.11 17.78 0.95
C MET A 170 3.45 18.38 0.60
N ALA A 171 4.00 17.93 -0.52
CA ALA A 171 5.29 18.42 -1.01
C ALA A 171 5.06 19.57 -1.99
N PHE A 172 5.80 20.66 -1.81
CA PHE A 172 5.89 21.70 -2.82
C PHE A 172 6.77 21.22 -3.98
N PRO A 173 6.28 21.27 -5.22
CA PRO A 173 7.09 20.90 -6.37
C PRO A 173 8.20 21.94 -6.59
N ARG A 174 9.44 21.48 -6.63
CA ARG A 174 10.58 22.27 -7.10
C ARG A 174 10.96 21.80 -8.50
N ARG A 175 10.73 22.64 -9.50
CA ARG A 175 10.92 22.28 -10.91
C ARG A 175 12.36 21.84 -11.22
N SER A 176 13.36 22.58 -10.76
CA SER A 176 14.78 22.25 -10.98
C SER A 176 15.14 20.90 -10.36
N THR A 177 14.67 20.62 -9.14
CA THR A 177 14.87 19.33 -8.47
C THR A 177 14.18 18.19 -9.23
N LEU A 178 12.94 18.39 -9.66
CA LEU A 178 12.21 17.41 -10.48
C LEU A 178 12.95 17.14 -11.80
N GLU A 179 13.36 18.18 -12.51
CA GLU A 179 14.08 18.02 -13.78
C GLU A 179 15.41 17.29 -13.60
N ALA A 180 16.17 17.61 -12.55
CA ALA A 180 17.43 16.96 -12.25
C ALA A 180 17.26 15.46 -11.98
N VAL A 181 16.31 15.06 -11.13
CA VAL A 181 16.10 13.65 -10.78
C VAL A 181 15.47 12.87 -11.95
N LEU A 182 14.56 13.49 -12.69
CA LEU A 182 13.85 12.80 -13.79
C LEU A 182 14.72 12.67 -15.05
N ALA A 183 15.80 13.44 -15.19
CA ALA A 183 16.69 13.37 -16.35
C ALA A 183 17.40 12.01 -16.50
N ASP A 184 17.69 11.35 -15.38
CA ASP A 184 18.38 10.05 -15.34
C ASP A 184 17.43 8.87 -15.01
N ALA A 185 16.11 9.10 -15.00
CA ALA A 185 15.12 8.07 -14.71
C ALA A 185 14.63 7.37 -15.98
N ASP A 186 14.55 6.04 -15.95
CA ASP A 186 13.91 5.23 -17.00
C ASP A 186 12.38 5.30 -16.93
N VAL A 187 11.85 5.46 -15.72
CA VAL A 187 10.41 5.55 -15.47
C VAL A 187 10.11 6.39 -14.24
N VAL A 188 9.04 7.19 -14.33
CA VAL A 188 8.52 7.98 -13.21
C VAL A 188 7.28 7.31 -12.65
N HIS A 189 7.26 7.01 -11.35
CA HIS A 189 6.09 6.48 -10.66
C HIS A 189 5.44 7.56 -9.79
N LEU A 190 4.16 7.87 -10.03
CA LEU A 190 3.40 8.89 -9.29
C LEU A 190 2.49 8.22 -8.26
N GLN A 191 2.75 8.43 -6.97
CA GLN A 191 2.05 7.71 -5.90
C GLN A 191 0.68 8.29 -5.54
N PHE A 192 0.56 9.62 -5.54
CA PHE A 192 -0.67 10.32 -5.12
C PHE A 192 -1.06 11.42 -6.11
N PRO A 193 -2.35 11.70 -6.33
CA PRO A 193 -2.80 12.69 -7.30
C PRO A 193 -2.79 14.14 -6.76
N PHE A 194 -1.67 14.57 -6.16
CA PHE A 194 -1.48 15.92 -5.62
C PHE A 194 -0.52 16.75 -6.47
N TRP A 195 -0.29 18.02 -6.08
CA TRP A 195 0.48 19.01 -6.85
C TRP A 195 1.85 18.51 -7.30
N LEU A 196 2.55 17.78 -6.43
CA LEU A 196 3.85 17.22 -6.77
C LEU A 196 3.78 16.29 -7.99
N SER A 197 2.80 15.38 -8.03
CA SER A 197 2.62 14.46 -9.16
C SER A 197 2.22 15.15 -10.45
N PHE A 198 1.43 16.24 -10.39
CA PHE A 198 1.12 17.03 -11.58
C PHE A 198 2.38 17.72 -12.14
N ALA A 199 3.23 18.26 -11.27
CA ALA A 199 4.49 18.88 -11.68
C ALA A 199 5.48 17.85 -12.22
N ALA A 200 5.60 16.69 -11.56
CA ALA A 200 6.45 15.58 -12.01
C ALA A 200 5.99 15.04 -13.36
N LEU A 201 4.68 14.84 -13.56
CA LEU A 201 4.09 14.46 -14.86
C LEU A 201 4.47 15.47 -15.95
N ALA A 202 4.37 16.77 -15.67
CA ALA A 202 4.73 17.81 -16.63
C ALA A 202 6.22 17.81 -16.98
N CYS A 203 7.10 17.51 -16.02
CA CYS A 203 8.54 17.40 -16.25
C CYS A 203 8.88 16.14 -17.05
N ALA A 204 8.36 14.98 -16.64
CA ALA A 204 8.55 13.70 -17.32
C ALA A 204 8.11 13.75 -18.79
N ARG A 205 6.95 14.36 -19.06
CA ARG A 205 6.45 14.53 -20.43
C ARG A 205 7.32 15.43 -21.31
N ARG A 206 8.02 16.41 -20.73
CA ARG A 206 8.99 17.25 -21.48
C ARG A 206 10.28 16.51 -21.74
N ALA A 207 10.71 15.66 -20.81
CA ALA A 207 11.89 14.81 -20.94
C ALA A 207 11.66 13.59 -21.84
N GLY A 208 10.39 13.25 -22.14
CA GLY A 208 10.05 12.01 -22.87
C GLY A 208 10.10 10.76 -22.00
N THR A 209 10.22 10.90 -20.67
CA THR A 209 10.29 9.79 -19.74
C THR A 209 8.90 9.15 -19.53
N PRO A 210 8.78 7.82 -19.65
CA PRO A 210 7.53 7.10 -19.36
C PRO A 210 7.01 7.33 -17.95
N VAL A 211 5.68 7.45 -17.80
CA VAL A 211 5.04 7.70 -16.51
C VAL A 211 4.03 6.61 -16.15
N VAL A 212 4.15 6.08 -14.93
CA VAL A 212 3.16 5.20 -14.31
C VAL A 212 2.51 5.93 -13.14
N ALA A 213 1.18 6.05 -13.13
CA ALA A 213 0.45 6.68 -12.02
C ALA A 213 -0.28 5.65 -11.17
N ALA A 214 -0.27 5.81 -9.85
CA ALA A 214 -0.98 4.93 -8.94
C ALA A 214 -2.27 5.56 -8.40
N PHE A 215 -3.28 4.72 -8.18
CA PHE A 215 -4.57 5.15 -7.63
C PHE A 215 -4.74 4.65 -6.19
N HIS A 216 -4.24 5.44 -5.22
CA HIS A 216 -4.33 5.12 -3.78
C HIS A 216 -5.24 6.06 -2.99
N VAL A 217 -5.80 7.09 -3.63
CA VAL A 217 -6.66 8.08 -2.96
C VAL A 217 -7.98 8.17 -3.73
N GLN A 218 -9.08 7.92 -3.02
CA GLN A 218 -10.42 8.16 -3.55
C GLN A 218 -10.87 9.58 -3.17
N PRO A 219 -11.44 10.37 -4.10
CA PRO A 219 -12.07 11.64 -3.81
C PRO A 219 -13.10 11.59 -2.69
N GLU A 220 -13.89 10.52 -2.57
CA GLU A 220 -14.84 10.34 -1.46
C GLU A 220 -14.13 10.39 -0.09
N ASN A 221 -13.04 9.64 0.06
CA ASN A 221 -12.24 9.62 1.28
C ASN A 221 -11.56 10.97 1.55
N LEU A 222 -11.12 11.67 0.49
CA LEU A 222 -10.55 13.01 0.61
C LEU A 222 -11.59 14.01 1.16
N LEU A 223 -12.81 14.00 0.63
CA LEU A 223 -13.89 14.89 1.09
C LEU A 223 -14.35 14.55 2.51
N LEU A 224 -14.48 13.27 2.84
CA LEU A 224 -14.83 12.84 4.20
C LEU A 224 -13.82 13.32 5.24
N ASN A 225 -12.53 13.33 4.90
CA ASN A 225 -11.46 13.81 5.78
C ASN A 225 -11.55 15.31 6.09
N VAL A 226 -12.23 16.09 5.25
CA VAL A 226 -12.53 17.53 5.49
C VAL A 226 -13.98 17.76 5.96
N GLY A 227 -14.73 16.70 6.27
CA GLY A 227 -16.10 16.78 6.77
C GLY A 227 -17.16 17.01 5.69
N LEU A 228 -16.81 16.85 4.42
CA LEU A 228 -17.73 17.03 3.30
C LEU A 228 -18.21 15.69 2.73
N ARG A 229 -19.50 15.62 2.40
CA ARG A 229 -20.11 14.53 1.64
C ARG A 229 -20.82 15.09 0.42
N SER A 230 -20.19 15.02 -0.75
CA SER A 230 -20.79 15.53 -1.99
C SER A 230 -20.39 14.68 -3.19
N ARG A 231 -21.35 13.91 -3.72
CA ARG A 231 -21.17 13.10 -4.93
C ARG A 231 -20.77 13.96 -6.13
N ARG A 232 -21.34 15.17 -6.25
CA ARG A 232 -21.00 16.12 -7.33
C ARG A 232 -19.54 16.55 -7.25
N LEU A 233 -19.06 16.88 -6.06
CA LEU A 233 -17.66 17.28 -5.86
C LEU A 233 -16.70 16.11 -6.04
N SER A 234 -17.02 14.92 -5.52
CA SER A 234 -16.23 13.70 -5.78
C SER A 234 -16.10 13.43 -7.27
N HIS A 235 -17.21 13.52 -8.01
CA HIS A 235 -17.22 13.32 -9.46
C HIS A 235 -16.41 14.40 -10.20
N ALA A 236 -16.49 15.66 -9.79
CA ALA A 236 -15.68 16.74 -10.35
C ALA A 236 -14.17 16.49 -10.13
N ILE A 237 -13.77 16.06 -8.93
CA ILE A 237 -12.39 15.70 -8.61
C ILE A 237 -11.94 14.50 -9.46
N TYR A 238 -12.77 13.45 -9.59
CA TYR A 238 -12.47 12.32 -10.47
C TYR A 238 -12.24 12.77 -11.91
N ARG A 239 -13.16 13.56 -12.49
CA ARG A 239 -13.01 14.06 -13.86
C ARG A 239 -11.73 14.87 -14.03
N PHE A 240 -11.40 15.71 -13.05
CA PHE A 240 -10.15 16.46 -13.06
C PHE A 240 -8.92 15.55 -13.01
N TRP A 241 -8.83 14.62 -12.05
CA TRP A 241 -7.71 13.69 -11.93
C TRP A 241 -7.57 12.76 -13.14
N VAL A 242 -8.67 12.20 -13.63
CA VAL A 242 -8.67 11.32 -14.80
C VAL A 242 -8.18 12.06 -16.03
N SER A 243 -8.71 13.25 -16.32
CA SER A 243 -8.33 14.01 -17.52
C SER A 243 -6.93 14.64 -17.44
N ARG A 244 -6.53 15.13 -16.25
CA ARG A 244 -5.30 15.93 -16.10
C ARG A 244 -4.10 15.14 -15.59
N LEU A 245 -4.31 13.98 -14.98
CA LEU A 245 -3.23 13.13 -14.45
C LEU A 245 -3.25 11.74 -15.09
N TYR A 246 -4.28 10.94 -14.83
CA TYR A 246 -4.28 9.51 -15.15
C TYR A 246 -4.23 9.23 -16.65
N ASN A 247 -5.08 9.89 -17.46
CA ASN A 247 -5.06 9.72 -18.92
C ASN A 247 -3.84 10.38 -19.60
N ARG A 248 -3.02 11.11 -18.85
CA ARG A 248 -1.77 11.70 -19.34
C ARG A 248 -0.55 10.87 -18.96
N ALA A 249 -0.69 9.86 -18.10
CA ALA A 249 0.30 8.83 -17.85
C ALA A 249 0.29 7.78 -18.97
N ASP A 250 1.30 6.92 -19.00
CA ASP A 250 1.42 5.83 -19.97
C ASP A 250 0.77 4.53 -19.48
N ALA A 251 0.68 4.37 -18.15
CA ALA A 251 -0.16 3.37 -17.51
C ALA A 251 -0.63 3.82 -16.12
N VAL A 252 -1.68 3.15 -15.63
CA VAL A 252 -2.18 3.31 -14.26
C VAL A 252 -2.11 2.01 -13.48
N VAL A 253 -1.66 2.08 -12.24
CA VAL A 253 -1.65 0.95 -11.29
C VAL A 253 -2.74 1.15 -10.25
N CYS A 254 -3.59 0.15 -10.12
CA CYS A 254 -4.72 0.13 -9.19
C CYS A 254 -4.52 -0.97 -8.14
N PRO A 255 -4.85 -0.73 -6.86
CA PRO A 255 -4.63 -1.71 -5.80
C PRO A 255 -5.59 -2.91 -5.85
N SER A 256 -6.71 -2.80 -6.59
CA SER A 256 -7.73 -3.84 -6.70
C SER A 256 -8.54 -3.70 -7.99
N PRO A 257 -9.26 -4.75 -8.42
CA PRO A 257 -10.19 -4.66 -9.55
C PRO A 257 -11.28 -3.61 -9.34
N PHE A 258 -11.79 -3.48 -8.11
CA PHE A 258 -12.77 -2.44 -7.77
C PHE A 258 -12.23 -1.03 -8.03
N ALA A 259 -10.98 -0.76 -7.65
CA ALA A 259 -10.36 0.55 -7.83
C ALA A 259 -10.12 0.87 -9.32
N GLU A 260 -9.75 -0.15 -10.11
CA GLU A 260 -9.63 -0.06 -11.56
C GLU A 260 -10.97 0.21 -12.23
N GLU A 261 -12.00 -0.58 -11.90
CA GLU A 261 -13.36 -0.41 -12.43
C GLU A 261 -13.91 0.98 -12.10
N LYS A 262 -13.72 1.43 -10.86
CA LYS A 262 -14.10 2.78 -10.43
C LYS A 262 -13.45 3.85 -11.30
N LEU A 263 -12.14 3.76 -11.57
CA LEU A 263 -11.47 4.74 -12.45
C LEU A 263 -11.95 4.64 -13.90
N ARG A 264 -12.15 3.43 -14.43
CA ARG A 264 -12.70 3.20 -15.78
C ARG A 264 -14.08 3.81 -15.91
N SER A 265 -14.92 3.68 -14.90
CA SER A 265 -16.25 4.30 -14.84
C SER A 265 -16.20 5.84 -14.86
N GLN A 266 -15.05 6.45 -14.58
CA GLN A 266 -14.82 7.89 -14.65
C GLN A 266 -14.12 8.34 -15.95
N GLY A 267 -13.88 7.43 -16.90
CA GLY A 267 -13.30 7.73 -18.21
C GLY A 267 -11.80 7.48 -18.34
N LEU A 268 -11.24 6.55 -17.56
CA LEU A 268 -9.86 6.09 -17.77
C LEU A 268 -9.72 5.38 -19.12
N ALA A 269 -8.83 5.88 -19.98
CA ALA A 269 -8.63 5.42 -21.35
C ALA A 269 -7.27 4.76 -21.58
N VAL A 270 -6.30 4.98 -20.68
CA VAL A 270 -4.96 4.40 -20.76
C VAL A 270 -4.94 2.98 -20.16
N PRO A 271 -3.93 2.15 -20.49
CA PRO A 271 -3.77 0.84 -19.87
C PRO A 271 -3.74 0.93 -18.34
N SER A 272 -4.44 0.00 -17.70
CA SER A 272 -4.49 -0.12 -16.24
C SER A 272 -4.10 -1.53 -15.81
N PHE A 273 -3.48 -1.63 -14.64
CA PHE A 273 -3.03 -2.91 -14.08
C PHE A 273 -3.43 -2.99 -12.62
N VAL A 274 -4.05 -4.11 -12.24
CA VAL A 274 -4.33 -4.41 -10.84
C VAL A 274 -3.08 -4.99 -10.20
N VAL A 275 -2.54 -4.28 -9.22
CA VAL A 275 -1.39 -4.70 -8.43
C VAL A 275 -1.69 -4.47 -6.94
N SER A 276 -1.96 -5.56 -6.22
CA SER A 276 -2.34 -5.51 -4.80
C SER A 276 -1.23 -4.93 -3.93
N ASN A 277 -1.56 -4.05 -2.99
CA ASN A 277 -0.62 -3.44 -2.02
C ASN A 277 0.24 -4.46 -1.24
N GLY A 278 -0.19 -5.72 -1.18
CA GLY A 278 0.48 -6.78 -0.45
C GLY A 278 0.35 -6.66 1.07
N LEU A 279 0.74 -7.73 1.75
CA LEU A 279 0.77 -7.80 3.21
C LEU A 279 2.22 -7.76 3.70
N SER A 280 2.42 -7.29 4.93
CA SER A 280 3.72 -7.45 5.58
C SER A 280 4.02 -8.95 5.72
N PRO A 281 5.26 -9.41 5.47
CA PRO A 281 5.67 -10.78 5.77
C PRO A 281 5.46 -11.17 7.25
N ALA A 282 5.43 -10.17 8.14
CA ALA A 282 5.11 -10.37 9.56
C ALA A 282 3.67 -10.88 9.77
N ILE A 283 2.75 -10.59 8.85
CA ILE A 283 1.38 -11.11 8.91
C ILE A 283 1.40 -12.52 8.32
N ARG A 284 1.46 -13.51 9.21
CA ARG A 284 1.40 -14.92 8.86
C ARG A 284 0.55 -15.68 9.85
N ARG A 285 -0.07 -16.77 9.38
CA ARG A 285 -0.82 -17.67 10.25
C ARG A 285 0.14 -18.34 11.23
N ARG A 286 -0.20 -18.33 12.51
CA ARG A 286 0.50 -18.99 13.61
C ARG A 286 -0.51 -19.58 14.56
N CYS A 287 -0.15 -20.69 15.19
CA CYS A 287 -0.91 -21.21 16.33
C CYS A 287 -0.52 -20.39 17.55
N LEU A 288 -1.34 -19.41 17.91
CA LEU A 288 -1.16 -18.57 19.10
C LEU A 288 -2.31 -18.83 20.07
N PRO A 289 -2.06 -18.88 21.39
CA PRO A 289 -3.13 -19.00 22.36
C PRO A 289 -3.97 -17.73 22.37
N ARG A 290 -5.28 -17.91 22.53
CA ARG A 290 -6.23 -16.82 22.76
C ARG A 290 -5.90 -16.12 24.08
N GLU A 291 -6.25 -14.84 24.20
CA GLU A 291 -6.11 -14.13 25.48
C GLU A 291 -7.13 -14.69 26.48
N PRO A 292 -6.78 -14.90 27.78
CA PRO A 292 -7.66 -15.58 28.72
C PRO A 292 -9.07 -14.98 28.84
N HIS A 293 -9.18 -13.66 28.72
CA HIS A 293 -10.46 -12.94 28.80
C HIS A 293 -11.32 -13.03 27.52
N HIS A 294 -10.81 -13.64 26.44
CA HIS A 294 -11.57 -13.94 25.23
C HIS A 294 -11.96 -15.42 25.13
N GLU A 295 -11.49 -16.27 26.05
CA GLU A 295 -11.84 -17.70 26.07
C GLU A 295 -13.35 -17.91 26.23
N GLY A 296 -13.90 -18.93 25.57
CA GLY A 296 -15.34 -19.23 25.60
C GLY A 296 -16.25 -18.23 24.86
N THR A 297 -15.69 -17.16 24.27
CA THR A 297 -16.45 -16.15 23.52
C THR A 297 -16.26 -16.25 22.01
N PHE A 298 -17.17 -15.68 21.23
CA PHE A 298 -16.98 -15.44 19.81
C PHE A 298 -16.30 -14.09 19.60
N LEU A 299 -15.01 -14.12 19.27
CA LEU A 299 -14.17 -12.93 19.17
C LEU A 299 -14.25 -12.31 17.77
N VAL A 300 -14.82 -11.12 17.71
CA VAL A 300 -14.85 -10.28 16.51
C VAL A 300 -13.74 -9.24 16.59
N LEU A 301 -12.98 -9.08 15.51
CA LEU A 301 -11.89 -8.13 15.39
C LEU A 301 -12.20 -7.08 14.32
N MET A 302 -12.03 -5.81 14.68
CA MET A 302 -11.91 -4.70 13.74
C MET A 302 -10.53 -4.07 13.90
N VAL A 303 -9.83 -3.84 12.78
CA VAL A 303 -8.54 -3.15 12.77
C VAL A 303 -8.61 -1.93 11.86
N GLY A 304 -8.21 -0.78 12.38
CA GLY A 304 -8.13 0.45 11.59
C GLY A 304 -8.24 1.72 12.40
N ARG A 305 -7.95 2.85 11.75
CA ARG A 305 -8.05 4.18 12.35
C ARG A 305 -9.50 4.48 12.76
N LEU A 306 -9.70 5.05 13.96
CA LEU A 306 -11.02 5.44 14.47
C LEU A 306 -11.52 6.71 13.76
N ALA A 307 -11.95 6.55 12.50
CA ALA A 307 -12.35 7.62 11.60
C ALA A 307 -13.71 7.34 10.95
N ALA A 308 -14.24 8.35 10.25
CA ALA A 308 -15.61 8.33 9.74
C ALA A 308 -15.82 7.23 8.68
N GLU A 309 -14.86 7.07 7.78
CA GLU A 309 -14.88 6.11 6.69
C GLU A 309 -14.83 4.65 7.16
N LYS A 310 -14.40 4.38 8.39
CA LYS A 310 -14.29 3.02 8.94
C LYS A 310 -15.60 2.48 9.51
N ARG A 311 -16.65 3.31 9.61
CA ARG A 311 -18.02 2.93 9.98
C ARG A 311 -18.14 1.98 11.19
N HIS A 312 -17.34 2.19 12.24
CA HIS A 312 -17.44 1.43 13.50
C HIS A 312 -18.85 1.48 14.10
N ASP A 313 -19.58 2.57 13.82
CA ASP A 313 -20.99 2.75 14.14
C ASP A 313 -21.90 1.62 13.62
N VAL A 314 -21.65 1.12 12.42
CA VAL A 314 -22.42 0.02 11.81
C VAL A 314 -22.18 -1.28 12.56
N MET A 315 -20.93 -1.56 12.95
CA MET A 315 -20.63 -2.73 13.77
C MET A 315 -21.34 -2.67 15.12
N PHE A 316 -21.36 -1.50 15.76
CA PHE A 316 -22.02 -1.34 17.06
C PHE A 316 -23.54 -1.51 16.95
N GLU A 317 -24.16 -1.01 15.87
CA GLU A 317 -25.58 -1.26 15.57
C GLU A 317 -25.86 -2.74 15.30
N ALA A 318 -24.98 -3.42 14.55
CA ALA A 318 -25.08 -4.85 14.30
C ALA A 318 -24.98 -5.67 15.60
N LEU A 319 -24.05 -5.32 16.50
CA LEU A 319 -23.94 -5.97 17.82
C LEU A 319 -25.18 -5.76 18.68
N ALA A 320 -25.75 -4.55 18.69
CA ALA A 320 -26.96 -4.27 19.46
C ALA A 320 -28.16 -5.12 19.00
N ARG A 321 -28.21 -5.50 17.71
CA ARG A 321 -29.27 -6.31 17.12
C ARG A 321 -28.96 -7.81 17.07
N ALA A 322 -27.74 -8.22 17.40
CA ALA A 322 -27.33 -9.62 17.27
C ALA A 322 -28.06 -10.51 18.29
N ARG A 323 -28.65 -11.61 17.80
CA ARG A 323 -29.32 -12.62 18.64
C ARG A 323 -28.41 -13.19 19.73
N HIS A 324 -27.14 -13.40 19.40
CA HIS A 324 -26.13 -14.00 20.29
C HIS A 324 -25.15 -12.95 20.87
N ARG A 325 -25.57 -11.68 20.97
CA ARG A 325 -24.72 -10.56 21.42
C ARG A 325 -23.99 -10.84 22.75
N ASP A 326 -24.59 -11.63 23.64
CA ASP A 326 -24.00 -11.92 24.96
C ASP A 326 -22.77 -12.84 24.89
N ARG A 327 -22.65 -13.61 23.80
CA ARG A 327 -21.50 -14.50 23.53
C ARG A 327 -20.42 -13.83 22.69
N ILE A 328 -20.67 -12.62 22.19
CA ILE A 328 -19.76 -11.91 21.28
C ILE A 328 -18.87 -10.96 22.08
N ARG A 329 -17.58 -10.94 21.76
CA ARG A 329 -16.63 -9.91 22.21
C ARG A 329 -16.09 -9.19 20.98
N LEU A 330 -16.05 -7.87 21.04
CA LEU A 330 -15.53 -7.05 19.95
C LEU A 330 -14.26 -6.35 20.41
N VAL A 331 -13.17 -6.58 19.69
CA VAL A 331 -11.93 -5.80 19.80
C VAL A 331 -11.85 -4.85 18.62
N VAL A 332 -11.73 -3.55 18.92
CA VAL A 332 -11.46 -2.49 17.95
C VAL A 332 -10.02 -2.02 18.15
N ALA A 333 -9.12 -2.58 17.37
CA ALA A 333 -7.69 -2.28 17.38
C ALA A 333 -7.39 -1.05 16.49
N GLY A 334 -7.23 0.10 17.15
CA GLY A 334 -6.83 1.34 16.49
C GLY A 334 -7.03 2.59 17.35
N ALA A 335 -6.55 3.70 16.82
CA ALA A 335 -6.71 5.03 17.41
C ALA A 335 -7.22 6.02 16.35
N GLY A 336 -7.79 7.15 16.77
CA GLY A 336 -8.21 8.16 15.81
C GLY A 336 -9.16 9.23 16.38
N PRO A 337 -9.52 10.22 15.56
CA PRO A 337 -10.25 11.39 15.99
C PRO A 337 -11.65 11.11 16.55
N ARG A 338 -12.27 9.98 16.21
CA ARG A 338 -13.61 9.58 16.70
C ARG A 338 -13.58 8.75 17.98
N GLU A 339 -12.41 8.53 18.60
CA GLU A 339 -12.30 7.64 19.76
C GLU A 339 -13.26 7.99 20.91
N ARG A 340 -13.32 9.27 21.31
CA ARG A 340 -14.22 9.74 22.38
C ARG A 340 -15.69 9.45 22.05
N GLU A 341 -16.10 9.66 20.81
CA GLU A 341 -17.45 9.40 20.34
C GLU A 341 -17.77 7.90 20.38
N LEU A 342 -16.87 7.06 19.85
CA LEU A 342 -17.04 5.61 19.79
C LEU A 342 -17.06 4.99 21.18
N ARG A 343 -16.20 5.44 22.10
CA ARG A 343 -16.23 4.98 23.50
C ARG A 343 -17.58 5.29 24.16
N ARG A 344 -18.14 6.49 23.96
CA ARG A 344 -19.48 6.82 24.50
C ARG A 344 -20.59 5.95 23.93
N ARG A 345 -20.52 5.60 22.65
CA ARG A 345 -21.48 4.68 22.02
C ARG A 345 -21.31 3.25 22.50
N ALA A 346 -20.07 2.80 22.70
CA ALA A 346 -19.73 1.49 23.21
C ALA A 346 -20.33 1.22 24.60
N LEU A 347 -20.41 2.25 25.47
CA LEU A 347 -21.02 2.13 26.80
C LEU A 347 -22.51 1.78 26.78
N ARG A 348 -23.20 1.95 25.64
CA ARG A 348 -24.62 1.60 25.50
C ARG A 348 -24.83 0.14 25.09
N LEU A 349 -23.75 -0.60 24.82
CA LEU A 349 -23.82 -2.01 24.46
C LEU A 349 -23.76 -2.88 25.73
N PRO A 350 -24.47 -4.02 25.77
CA PRO A 350 -24.44 -4.94 26.91
C PRO A 350 -23.01 -5.40 27.26
N HIS A 351 -22.18 -5.57 26.25
CA HIS A 351 -20.75 -5.84 26.38
C HIS A 351 -19.97 -4.79 25.58
N PRO A 352 -19.46 -3.74 26.27
CA PRO A 352 -18.70 -2.69 25.62
C PRO A 352 -17.47 -3.25 24.89
N PRO A 353 -17.24 -2.88 23.62
CA PRO A 353 -16.06 -3.25 22.86
C PRO A 353 -14.74 -2.80 23.50
N GLU A 354 -13.69 -3.61 23.37
CA GLU A 354 -12.31 -3.24 23.69
C GLU A 354 -11.76 -2.31 22.62
N ILE A 355 -11.80 -1.00 22.86
CA ILE A 355 -11.26 0.01 21.94
C ILE A 355 -9.88 0.42 22.45
N SER A 356 -8.82 0.12 21.69
CA SER A 356 -7.46 0.55 22.04
C SER A 356 -6.50 0.50 20.85
N PHE A 357 -5.45 1.31 20.89
CA PHE A 357 -4.25 1.03 20.10
C PHE A 357 -3.51 -0.16 20.71
N VAL A 358 -3.10 -1.12 19.88
CA VAL A 358 -2.45 -2.36 20.32
C VAL A 358 -1.05 -2.48 19.73
N SER A 359 -0.15 -3.19 20.41
CA SER A 359 1.18 -3.50 19.89
C SER A 359 1.10 -4.44 18.68
N ASP A 360 2.12 -4.44 17.83
CA ASP A 360 2.19 -5.36 16.68
C ASP A 360 2.10 -6.84 17.10
N GLN A 361 2.66 -7.20 18.26
CA GLN A 361 2.57 -8.55 18.82
C GLN A 361 1.14 -8.93 19.23
N ARG A 362 0.42 -8.01 19.91
CA ARG A 362 -0.98 -8.23 20.27
C ARG A 362 -1.86 -8.26 19.02
N LEU A 363 -1.59 -7.39 18.05
CA LEU A 363 -2.30 -7.38 16.78
C LEU A 363 -2.12 -8.69 16.00
N GLU A 364 -0.90 -9.22 15.94
CA GLU A 364 -0.63 -10.54 15.35
C GLU A 364 -1.42 -11.65 16.06
N ARG A 365 -1.46 -11.61 17.40
CA ARG A 365 -2.26 -12.56 18.20
C ARG A 365 -3.74 -12.46 17.84
N LEU A 366 -4.32 -11.27 17.90
CA LEU A 366 -5.74 -11.02 17.58
C LEU A 366 -6.11 -11.49 16.16
N TYR A 367 -5.26 -11.23 15.16
CA TYR A 367 -5.48 -11.75 13.80
C TYR A 367 -5.50 -13.28 13.72
N ASN A 368 -4.75 -13.97 14.59
CA ASN A 368 -4.67 -15.43 14.61
C ASN A 368 -5.70 -16.10 15.50
N THR A 369 -6.32 -15.36 16.43
CA THR A 369 -7.24 -15.92 17.45
C THR A 369 -8.67 -15.45 17.32
N ALA A 370 -8.94 -14.37 16.58
CA ALA A 370 -10.29 -13.89 16.31
C ALA A 370 -11.05 -14.89 15.42
N ASP A 371 -12.33 -15.08 15.73
CA ASP A 371 -13.23 -15.96 14.96
C ASP A 371 -13.74 -15.26 13.71
N LEU A 372 -13.83 -13.92 13.74
CA LEU A 372 -14.30 -13.11 12.62
C LEU A 372 -13.56 -11.77 12.55
N PHE A 373 -13.00 -11.46 11.39
CA PHE A 373 -12.52 -10.11 11.08
C PHE A 373 -13.59 -9.35 10.29
N VAL A 374 -13.95 -8.14 10.75
CA VAL A 374 -14.99 -7.31 10.12
C VAL A 374 -14.41 -6.00 9.64
N HIS A 375 -14.75 -5.63 8.39
CA HIS A 375 -14.44 -4.33 7.81
C HIS A 375 -15.71 -3.66 7.28
N CYS A 376 -16.18 -2.61 7.95
CA CYS A 376 -17.41 -1.91 7.59
C CYS A 376 -17.20 -0.69 6.67
N SER A 377 -15.99 -0.49 6.16
CA SER A 377 -15.64 0.76 5.47
C SER A 377 -16.51 1.02 4.22
N GLU A 378 -16.77 2.30 3.95
CA GLU A 378 -17.45 2.77 2.74
C GLU A 378 -16.53 2.91 1.52
#